data_AF-A0A5M6CIP9-F1
#
_entry.id   AF-A0A5M6CIP9-F1
#
_cell.length_a   1.000
_cell.length_b   1.000
_cell.length_c   1.000
_cell.angle_alpha   90.00
_cell.angle_beta   90.00
_cell.angle_gamma   90.00
#
_symmetry.space_group_name_H-M   'P 1'
#
loop_
_entity.id
_entity.type
_entity.pdbx_description
1 polymer ?
#
loop_
_entity_poly.entity_id
_entity_poly.type
_entity_poly.pdbx_seq_one_letter_code
_entity_poly.pdbx_strand_id
1 'polypeptide(L)'
;MSRGIILLSYYTNKQAYERYCVNKARPQMHCDGKCQLGKKLKAEEEKDKKDPLKSSSFSEIVMICQANNFNIESSFYTLLKEKIPHPLSIGQPVGWSASCFHPPAVV
;
A
#
# COMPACT_ATOMS: atom_id res chain seq x y z
N MET A 1 -16.27 8.56 -16.19
CA MET A 1 -15.42 7.40 -15.84
C MET A 1 -16.35 6.24 -15.52
N SER A 2 -16.25 5.09 -16.20
CA SER A 2 -17.16 3.98 -15.92
C SER A 2 -17.20 3.61 -14.42
N ARG A 3 -18.36 3.18 -13.92
CA ARG A 3 -18.56 2.74 -12.52
C ARG A 3 -17.48 1.75 -12.06
N GLY A 4 -17.02 0.87 -12.95
CA GLY A 4 -15.95 -0.10 -12.66
C GLY A 4 -14.60 0.55 -12.31
N ILE A 5 -14.20 1.61 -13.02
CA ILE A 5 -12.96 2.35 -12.71
C ILE A 5 -13.04 3.01 -11.34
N ILE A 6 -14.21 3.56 -10.99
CA ILE A 6 -14.44 4.18 -9.67
C ILE A 6 -14.27 3.13 -8.57
N LEU A 7 -14.89 1.95 -8.72
CA LEU A 7 -14.75 0.85 -7.77
C LEU A 7 -13.32 0.35 -7.67
N LEU A 8 -12.64 0.13 -8.80
CA LEU A 8 -11.24 -0.31 -8.81
C LEU A 8 -10.35 0.66 -8.04
N SER A 9 -10.48 1.97 -8.28
CA SER A 9 -9.69 3.00 -7.58
C SER A 9 -9.95 3.03 -6.06
N TYR A 10 -11.16 2.68 -5.62
CA TYR A 10 -11.50 2.58 -4.20
C TYR A 10 -10.81 1.39 -3.53
N TYR A 11 -10.79 0.24 -4.20
CA TYR A 11 -10.14 -0.96 -3.67
C TYR A 11 -8.61 -0.90 -3.72
N THR A 12 -8.02 -0.27 -4.75
CA THR A 12 -6.55 -0.14 -4.86
C THR A 12 -6.00 1.00 -3.99
N ASN A 13 -6.79 2.03 -3.70
CA ASN A 13 -6.36 3.18 -2.90
C ASN A 13 -7.44 3.65 -1.92
N LYS A 14 -7.79 2.78 -0.96
CA LYS A 14 -8.79 3.09 0.07
C LYS A 14 -8.41 4.32 0.93
N GLN A 15 -7.12 4.49 1.23
CA GLN A 15 -6.63 5.60 2.04
C GLN A 15 -6.99 6.97 1.43
N ALA A 16 -6.94 7.11 0.09
CA ALA A 16 -7.33 8.36 -0.56
C ALA A 16 -8.81 8.71 -0.29
N TYR A 17 -9.68 7.71 -0.17
CA TYR A 17 -11.10 7.92 0.14
C TYR A 17 -11.34 8.21 1.62
N GLU A 18 -10.58 7.57 2.51
CA GLU A 18 -10.62 7.83 3.95
C GLU A 18 -10.10 9.22 4.31
N ARG A 19 -9.06 9.71 3.61
CA ARG A 19 -8.49 11.07 3.79
C ARG A 19 -9.51 12.18 3.58
N TYR A 20 -10.55 11.99 2.79
CA TYR A 20 -11.61 12.97 2.58
C TYR A 20 -12.96 12.54 3.17
N CYS A 21 -13.00 11.48 3.99
CA CYS A 21 -14.23 11.03 4.61
C CYS A 21 -14.82 12.10 5.53
N VAL A 22 -16.12 12.40 5.40
CA VAL A 22 -16.81 13.37 6.26
C VAL A 22 -17.19 12.80 7.63
N ASN A 23 -17.28 11.47 7.72
CA ASN A 23 -17.67 10.75 8.94
C ASN A 23 -16.46 10.35 9.81
N LYS A 24 -15.28 10.97 9.62
CA LYS A 24 -14.08 10.67 10.41
C LYS A 24 -14.30 10.81 11.92
N ALA A 25 -15.11 11.77 12.33
CA ALA A 25 -15.47 12.00 13.73
C ALA A 25 -16.43 10.96 14.31
N ARG A 26 -16.91 10.00 13.51
CA ARG A 26 -17.86 8.95 13.91
C ARG A 26 -17.33 7.55 13.54
N PRO A 27 -16.25 7.07 14.19
CA PRO A 27 -15.63 5.78 13.88
C PRO A 27 -16.59 4.59 14.01
N GLN A 28 -17.60 4.68 14.88
CA GLN A 28 -18.64 3.65 15.08
C GLN A 28 -19.48 3.36 13.83
N MET A 29 -19.47 4.25 12.82
CA MET A 29 -20.20 4.03 11.57
C MET A 29 -19.44 3.20 10.55
N HIS A 30 -18.17 2.85 10.79
CA HIS A 30 -17.33 2.06 9.88
C HIS A 30 -17.43 2.54 8.41
N CYS A 31 -17.37 3.87 8.25
CA CYS A 31 -17.65 4.52 6.98
C CYS A 31 -16.55 4.24 5.96
N ASP A 32 -15.28 4.13 6.37
CA ASP A 32 -14.20 3.61 5.52
C ASP A 32 -14.03 4.34 4.17
N GLY A 33 -14.38 5.63 4.11
CA GLY A 33 -14.37 6.39 2.87
C GLY A 33 -15.53 6.08 1.91
N LYS A 34 -16.46 5.18 2.26
CA LYS A 34 -17.65 4.82 1.44
C LYS A 34 -18.54 6.02 1.10
N CYS A 35 -18.58 7.04 1.96
CA CYS A 35 -19.31 8.28 1.65
C CYS A 35 -18.74 9.00 0.41
N GLN A 36 -17.42 8.99 0.23
CA GLN A 36 -16.77 9.58 -0.93
C GLN A 36 -16.94 8.71 -2.18
N LEU A 37 -16.89 7.39 -2.03
CA LEU A 37 -17.24 6.45 -3.11
C LEU A 37 -18.66 6.71 -3.63
N GLY A 38 -19.64 6.79 -2.72
CA GLY A 38 -21.04 7.06 -3.07
C GLY A 38 -21.23 8.41 -3.79
N LYS A 39 -20.52 9.46 -3.38
CA LYS A 39 -20.54 10.76 -4.07
C LYS A 39 -20.05 10.66 -5.51
N LYS A 40 -18.93 9.97 -5.74
CA LYS A 40 -18.37 9.79 -7.10
C LYS A 40 -19.30 8.97 -8.00
N LEU A 41 -19.90 7.90 -7.46
CA LEU A 41 -20.85 7.06 -8.20
C LEU A 41 -22.10 7.85 -8.60
N LYS A 42 -22.68 8.64 -7.68
CA LYS A 42 -23.83 9.50 -7.98
C LYS A 42 -23.51 10.55 -9.03
N ALA A 43 -22.35 11.19 -8.93
CA ALA A 43 -21.91 12.17 -9.92
C ALA A 43 -21.74 11.56 -11.31
N GLU A 44 -21.27 10.31 -11.41
CA GLU A 44 -21.20 9.59 -12.69
C GLU A 44 -22.59 9.23 -13.22
N GLU A 45 -23.51 8.78 -12.35
CA GLU A 45 -24.91 8.50 -12.74
C GLU A 45 -25.64 9.75 -13.25
N GLU A 46 -25.41 10.90 -12.62
CA GLU A 46 -26.00 12.17 -13.08
C GLU A 46 -25.42 12.63 -14.41
N LYS A 47 -24.13 12.38 -14.66
CA LYS A 47 -23.51 12.63 -15.98
C LYS A 47 -24.12 11.71 -17.03
N ASP A 48 -24.27 10.43 -16.73
CA ASP A 48 -24.88 9.46 -17.66
C ASP A 48 -26.33 9.84 -18.00
N LYS A 49 -27.11 10.36 -17.04
CA LYS A 49 -28.49 10.82 -17.29
C LYS A 49 -28.58 12.10 -18.13
N LYS A 50 -27.56 12.96 -18.07
CA LYS A 50 -27.51 14.26 -18.77
C LYS A 50 -26.86 14.16 -20.14
N ASP A 51 -26.35 13.00 -20.52
CA ASP A 51 -25.69 12.76 -21.80
C ASP A 51 -26.68 12.16 -22.82
N PRO A 52 -27.29 12.98 -23.71
CA PRO A 52 -28.25 12.48 -24.69
C PRO A 52 -27.62 11.52 -25.72
N LEU A 53 -26.28 11.45 -25.82
CA LEU A 53 -25.60 10.49 -26.69
C LEU A 53 -25.54 9.07 -26.12
N LYS A 54 -25.70 8.89 -24.79
CA LYS A 54 -25.67 7.55 -24.16
C LYS A 54 -27.03 6.85 -24.14
N SER A 55 -28.13 7.56 -24.41
CA SER A 55 -29.46 6.95 -24.55
C SER A 55 -29.70 6.28 -25.91
N SER A 56 -28.82 6.50 -26.89
CA SER A 56 -28.91 5.91 -28.22
C SER A 56 -27.86 4.82 -28.41
N SER A 57 -28.32 3.57 -28.36
CA SER A 57 -27.63 2.35 -28.77
C SER A 57 -26.26 2.08 -28.15
N PHE A 58 -26.08 0.84 -27.72
CA PHE A 58 -24.76 0.23 -27.66
C PHE A 58 -24.02 0.52 -28.98
N SER A 59 -23.15 1.53 -29.00
CA SER A 59 -22.02 1.54 -29.91
C SER A 59 -21.30 0.22 -29.63
N GLU A 60 -21.24 -0.66 -30.62
CA GLU A 60 -20.48 -1.90 -30.55
C GLU A 60 -19.04 -1.50 -30.22
N ILE A 61 -18.68 -1.60 -28.94
CA ILE A 61 -17.30 -1.46 -28.49
C ILE A 61 -16.59 -2.69 -29.03
N VAL A 62 -16.04 -2.58 -30.23
CA VAL A 62 -15.13 -3.57 -30.79
C VAL A 62 -13.86 -3.49 -29.95
N MET A 63 -13.78 -4.35 -28.93
CA MET A 63 -12.58 -4.50 -28.12
C MET A 63 -11.55 -5.27 -28.95
N ILE A 64 -10.69 -4.54 -29.67
CA ILE A 64 -9.54 -5.13 -30.36
C ILE A 64 -8.48 -5.45 -29.30
N CYS A 65 -8.56 -6.64 -28.72
CA CYS A 65 -7.48 -7.18 -27.90
C CYS A 65 -6.30 -7.54 -28.81
N GLN A 66 -5.37 -6.59 -28.99
CA GLN A 66 -4.06 -6.94 -29.53
C GLN A 66 -3.35 -7.77 -28.45
N ALA A 67 -3.25 -9.08 -28.67
CA ALA A 67 -2.49 -9.97 -27.81
C ALA A 67 -1.01 -9.59 -27.91
N ASN A 68 -0.60 -8.61 -27.10
CA ASN A 68 0.80 -8.32 -26.89
C ASN A 68 1.34 -9.47 -26.05
N ASN A 69 2.07 -10.38 -26.70
CA ASN A 69 2.88 -11.37 -26.01
C ASN A 69 3.98 -10.63 -25.24
N PHE A 70 3.67 -10.19 -24.02
CA PHE A 70 4.68 -9.62 -23.14
C PHE A 70 5.48 -10.77 -22.54
N ASN A 71 6.66 -11.02 -23.13
CA ASN A 71 7.63 -11.93 -22.53
C ASN A 71 8.20 -11.22 -21.29
N ILE A 72 7.66 -11.57 -20.12
CA ILE A 72 8.28 -11.21 -18.84
C ILE A 72 9.51 -12.09 -18.71
N GLU A 73 10.66 -11.57 -19.13
CA GLU A 73 11.93 -12.21 -18.82
C GLU A 73 12.19 -12.04 -17.33
N SER A 74 11.86 -13.07 -16.55
CA SER A 74 12.13 -13.10 -15.12
C SER A 74 13.63 -13.20 -14.89
N SER A 75 14.28 -12.06 -14.64
CA SER A 75 15.67 -12.03 -14.20
C SER A 75 15.73 -12.50 -12.73
N PHE A 76 16.00 -13.78 -12.52
CA PHE A 76 16.34 -14.30 -11.20
C PHE A 76 17.74 -13.81 -10.82
N TYR A 77 17.83 -12.89 -9.87
CA TYR A 77 19.10 -12.56 -9.24
C TYR A 77 19.42 -13.62 -8.19
N THR A 78 20.57 -14.26 -8.31
CA THR A 78 21.11 -15.07 -7.22
C THR A 78 21.48 -14.10 -6.10
N LEU A 79 20.73 -14.13 -5.00
CA LEU A 79 21.09 -13.39 -3.80
C LEU A 79 22.43 -13.97 -3.32
N LEU A 80 23.53 -13.26 -3.60
CA LEU A 80 24.82 -13.60 -3.01
C LEU A 80 24.65 -13.41 -1.51
N LYS A 81 24.45 -14.51 -0.79
CA LYS A 81 24.67 -14.53 0.66
C LYS A 81 26.15 -14.25 0.83
N GLU A 82 26.50 -12.97 0.98
CA GLU A 82 27.80 -12.62 1.50
C GLU A 82 27.93 -13.33 2.85
N LYS A 83 28.86 -14.27 2.88
CA LYS A 83 29.19 -14.99 4.09
C LYS A 83 29.94 -13.99 4.95
N ILE A 84 29.22 -13.24 5.78
CA ILE A 84 29.83 -12.33 6.76
C ILE A 84 30.81 -13.17 7.58
N PRO A 85 32.12 -12.90 7.51
CA PRO A 85 33.09 -13.60 8.34
C PRO A 85 32.82 -13.19 9.78
N HIS A 86 32.06 -14.01 10.49
CA HIS A 86 31.93 -13.90 11.92
C HIS A 86 33.28 -14.35 12.51
N PRO A 87 33.91 -13.56 13.39
CA PRO A 87 35.10 -14.02 14.07
C PRO A 87 34.70 -15.26 14.89
N LEU A 88 35.31 -16.41 14.59
CA LEU A 88 35.06 -17.66 15.33
C LEU A 88 35.45 -17.56 16.81
N SER A 89 36.19 -16.52 17.21
CA SER A 89 36.52 -16.23 18.60
C SER A 89 36.80 -14.73 18.78
N ILE A 90 36.22 -14.13 19.82
CA ILE A 90 36.46 -12.73 20.23
C ILE A 90 37.71 -12.64 21.15
N GLY A 91 38.55 -13.68 21.14
CA GLY A 91 39.63 -13.84 22.12
C GLY A 91 39.07 -14.29 23.47
N GLN A 92 39.96 -14.71 24.38
CA GLN A 92 39.56 -15.04 25.74
C GLN A 92 39.38 -13.75 26.55
N PRO A 93 38.35 -13.64 27.40
CA PRO A 93 38.27 -12.52 28.32
C PRO A 93 39.50 -12.55 29.21
N VAL A 94 40.38 -11.56 29.04
CA VAL A 94 41.42 -11.29 30.04
C VAL A 94 40.70 -10.71 31.25
N GLY A 95 40.53 -11.54 32.27
CA GLY A 95 39.88 -11.14 33.51
C GLY A 95 40.69 -10.02 34.14
N TRP A 96 40.28 -8.77 33.95
CA TRP A 96 40.85 -7.68 34.73
C TRP A 96 40.19 -7.71 36.10
N SER A 97 40.84 -8.40 37.04
CA SER A 97 40.54 -8.29 38.46
C SER A 97 41.02 -6.93 38.98
N ALA A 98 40.35 -5.85 38.57
CA ALA A 98 40.38 -4.63 39.36
C ALA A 98 39.38 -4.86 40.49
N SER A 99 39.87 -5.02 41.72
CA SER A 99 39.02 -5.04 42.91
C SER A 99 38.32 -3.68 42.99
N CYS A 100 37.10 -3.58 42.47
CA CYS A 100 36.24 -2.39 42.58
C CYS A 100 35.69 -2.18 44.01
N PHE A 101 36.30 -2.83 45.00
CA PHE A 101 35.99 -2.72 46.40
C PHE A 101 37.19 -2.17 47.17
N HIS A 102 37.41 -0.87 47.05
CA HIS A 102 38.20 -0.11 48.03
C HIS A 102 37.22 0.48 49.04
N PRO A 103 37.39 0.23 50.35
CA PRO A 103 36.57 0.88 51.37
C PRO A 103 36.77 2.41 51.31
N PRO A 104 35.76 3.21 51.66
CA PRO A 104 35.91 4.66 51.68
C PRO A 104 37.04 5.03 52.65
N ALA A 105 38.01 5.81 52.16
CA ALA A 105 39.04 6.38 53.01
C ALA A 105 38.36 7.29 54.04
N VAL A 106 38.48 6.90 55.32
CA VAL A 106 38.03 7.73 56.43
C VAL A 106 38.96 8.93 56.52
N VAL A 107 38.32 10.10 56.70
CA VAL A 107 38.89 11.45 56.82
C VAL A 107 40.06 11.51 57.80
#